data_AF-A0A0B4CV67-F1
#
_entry.id   AF-A0A0B4CV67-F1
#
_cell.length_a   1.000
_cell.length_b   1.000
_cell.length_c   1.000
_cell.angle_alpha   90.00
_cell.angle_beta   90.00
_cell.angle_gamma   90.00
#
_symmetry.space_group_name_H-M   'P 1'
#
loop_
_entity.id
_entity.type
_entity.pdbx_description
1 polymer ?
#
loop_
_entity_poly.entity_id
_entity_poly.type
_entity_poly.pdbx_seq_one_letter_code
_entity_poly.pdbx_strand_id
1 'polypeptide(L)'
;MEVVGESHYQSAIMAQCGSHTRFGVEHECIATLRPDPHNRFDTNAVEVLIGGQRVGFLSREQAPRMKEALAAVSLASATCGARINGGWRTNQYDEGHFGVRLAVPGWGPLDFGNGRTHGEQRAWPKKERRPRPESSGDGPLLGRRIAFMGAGQSPLPAELAALGAKIVAGVGKTTTDLIVVGGEPPFTIGTRRSRTYVAAIEAAESGQAIRIWGEDEFRKSIASAEGGTDTA
;
A
#
# COMPACT_ATOMS: atom_id res chain seq x y z
N MET A 1 9.33 13.39 -1.57
CA MET A 1 8.72 14.73 -1.39
C MET A 1 7.23 14.64 -1.69
N GLU A 2 6.42 15.55 -1.12
CA GLU A 2 4.98 15.64 -1.42
C GLU A 2 4.70 16.70 -2.49
N VAL A 3 3.68 16.47 -3.30
CA VAL A 3 3.17 17.43 -4.29
C VAL A 3 2.05 18.23 -3.62
N VAL A 4 1.96 19.51 -3.94
CA VAL A 4 0.94 20.42 -3.41
C VAL A 4 0.04 20.95 -4.52
N GLY A 5 -1.19 21.34 -4.14
CA GLY A 5 -2.19 21.84 -5.08
C GLY A 5 -2.87 20.76 -5.91
N GLU A 6 -2.67 19.49 -5.57
CA GLU A 6 -3.20 18.30 -6.25
C GLU A 6 -4.74 18.32 -6.35
N SER A 7 -5.41 18.96 -5.40
CA SER A 7 -6.87 19.16 -5.39
C SER A 7 -7.38 19.91 -6.62
N HIS A 8 -6.56 20.79 -7.21
CA HIS A 8 -6.92 21.52 -8.44
C HIS A 8 -6.70 20.69 -9.72
N TYR A 9 -6.04 19.55 -9.62
CA TYR A 9 -5.63 18.72 -10.76
C TYR A 9 -6.15 17.27 -10.66
N GLN A 10 -7.20 17.03 -9.87
CA GLN A 10 -7.78 15.69 -9.69
C GLN A 10 -8.17 15.02 -11.00
N SER A 11 -8.71 15.78 -11.98
CA SER A 11 -9.06 15.26 -13.30
C SER A 11 -7.83 14.77 -14.08
N ALA A 12 -6.72 15.52 -14.03
CA ALA A 12 -5.46 15.14 -14.67
C ALA A 12 -4.84 13.90 -14.00
N ILE A 13 -4.94 13.80 -12.67
CA ILE A 13 -4.45 12.64 -11.91
C ILE A 13 -5.30 11.40 -12.24
N MET A 14 -6.63 11.53 -12.27
CA MET A 14 -7.56 10.46 -12.66
C MET A 14 -7.30 9.93 -14.09
N ALA A 15 -6.88 10.80 -15.02
CA ALA A 15 -6.54 10.36 -16.37
C ALA A 15 -5.34 9.39 -16.41
N GLN A 16 -4.48 9.40 -15.38
CA GLN A 16 -3.32 8.50 -15.29
C GLN A 16 -3.64 7.19 -14.58
N CYS A 17 -4.46 7.23 -13.53
CA CYS A 17 -4.68 6.07 -12.65
C CYS A 17 -6.11 5.50 -12.69
N GLY A 18 -7.02 6.11 -13.44
CA GLY A 18 -8.42 5.73 -13.53
C GLY A 18 -9.33 6.50 -12.56
N SER A 19 -10.62 6.12 -12.56
CA SER A 19 -11.63 6.75 -11.72
C SER A 19 -11.49 6.42 -10.24
N HIS A 20 -12.23 7.14 -9.40
CA HIS A 20 -12.38 6.76 -7.99
C HIS A 20 -12.85 5.31 -7.90
N THR A 21 -12.26 4.58 -6.95
CA THR A 21 -12.69 3.22 -6.62
C THR A 21 -13.14 3.19 -5.17
N ARG A 22 -13.86 2.15 -4.75
CA ARG A 22 -14.28 2.03 -3.34
C ARG A 22 -13.12 2.05 -2.35
N PHE A 23 -11.92 1.66 -2.79
CA PHE A 23 -10.74 1.46 -1.95
C PHE A 23 -9.59 2.42 -2.27
N GLY A 24 -9.78 3.28 -3.26
CA GLY A 24 -8.72 4.11 -3.81
C GLY A 24 -7.82 3.34 -4.78
N VAL A 25 -6.84 4.07 -5.31
CA VAL A 25 -5.87 3.56 -6.28
C VAL A 25 -4.48 3.71 -5.69
N GLU A 26 -3.60 2.76 -6.00
CA GLU A 26 -2.17 2.91 -5.84
C GLU A 26 -1.53 2.67 -7.21
N HIS A 27 -0.87 3.69 -7.76
CA HIS A 27 -0.31 3.65 -9.10
C HIS A 27 1.09 4.25 -9.12
N GLU A 28 2.08 3.46 -9.54
CA GLU A 28 3.46 3.91 -9.73
C GLU A 28 3.65 4.39 -11.17
N CYS A 29 4.27 5.57 -11.32
CA CYS A 29 4.47 6.22 -12.60
C CYS A 29 5.74 7.08 -12.59
N ILE A 30 6.04 7.73 -13.71
CA ILE A 30 7.15 8.68 -13.84
C ILE A 30 6.58 10.10 -13.86
N ALA A 31 7.16 10.98 -13.04
CA ALA A 31 6.88 12.40 -13.04
C ALA A 31 8.03 13.19 -13.68
N THR A 32 7.69 14.31 -14.31
CA THR A 32 8.62 15.32 -14.81
C THR A 32 8.47 16.59 -14.00
N LEU A 33 9.58 17.09 -13.46
CA LEU A 33 9.67 18.33 -12.71
C LEU A 33 10.21 19.42 -13.63
N ARG A 34 9.45 20.51 -13.79
CA ARG A 34 9.82 21.63 -14.67
C ARG A 34 9.66 22.97 -13.94
N PRO A 35 10.66 23.86 -13.95
CA PRO A 35 10.48 25.22 -13.44
C PRO A 35 9.40 25.97 -14.25
N ASP A 36 8.50 26.67 -13.55
CA ASP A 36 7.48 27.54 -14.13
C ASP A 36 7.79 29.01 -13.74
N PRO A 37 8.75 29.66 -14.43
CA PRO A 37 9.18 31.01 -14.09
C PRO A 37 8.09 32.07 -14.35
N HIS A 38 7.03 31.72 -15.09
CA HIS A 38 5.91 32.59 -15.41
C HIS A 38 4.71 32.39 -14.47
N ASN A 39 4.87 31.58 -13.42
CA ASN A 39 3.82 31.39 -12.44
C ASN A 39 3.58 32.71 -11.66
N ARG A 40 2.36 33.22 -11.76
CA ARG A 40 1.93 34.50 -11.15
C ARG A 40 2.03 34.55 -9.63
N PHE A 41 2.13 33.40 -8.96
CA PHE A 41 2.10 33.31 -7.50
C PHE A 41 3.48 33.07 -6.89
N ASP A 42 4.37 32.39 -7.60
CA ASP A 42 5.68 32.01 -7.12
C ASP A 42 6.65 31.84 -8.29
N THR A 43 7.63 32.72 -8.42
CA THR A 43 8.65 32.68 -9.48
C THR A 43 9.63 31.51 -9.35
N ASN A 44 9.63 30.82 -8.21
CA ASN A 44 10.38 29.60 -7.97
C ASN A 44 9.51 28.34 -8.13
N ALA A 45 8.25 28.47 -8.55
CA ALA A 45 7.37 27.34 -8.75
C ALA A 45 8.02 26.29 -9.67
N VAL A 46 7.93 25.04 -9.24
CA VAL A 46 8.29 23.87 -10.05
C VAL A 46 7.04 23.05 -10.21
N GLU A 47 6.54 22.96 -11.43
CA GLU A 47 5.39 22.14 -11.75
C GLU A 47 5.76 20.65 -11.81
N VAL A 48 4.79 19.82 -11.46
CA VAL A 48 4.89 18.37 -11.54
C VAL A 48 3.97 17.89 -12.65
N LEU A 49 4.54 17.18 -13.62
CA LEU A 49 3.85 16.65 -14.79
C LEU A 49 3.88 15.11 -14.74
N ILE A 50 2.75 14.44 -15.02
CA ILE A 50 2.67 12.98 -15.21
C ILE A 50 1.94 12.75 -16.53
N GLY A 51 2.52 11.93 -17.42
CA GLY A 51 1.97 11.74 -18.77
C GLY A 51 1.84 13.05 -19.57
N GLY A 52 2.69 14.04 -19.27
CA GLY A 52 2.63 15.38 -19.89
C GLY A 52 1.55 16.32 -19.34
N GLN A 53 0.71 15.85 -18.40
CA GLN A 53 -0.33 16.66 -17.76
C GLN A 53 0.13 17.18 -16.40
N ARG A 54 -0.20 18.44 -16.07
CA ARG A 54 0.11 19.03 -14.78
C ARG A 54 -0.75 18.40 -13.69
N VAL A 55 -0.10 17.87 -12.66
CA VAL A 55 -0.76 17.23 -11.51
C VAL A 55 -0.59 18.01 -10.20
N GLY A 56 0.26 19.05 -10.20
CA GLY A 56 0.47 19.92 -9.05
C GLY A 56 1.80 20.66 -9.13
N PHE A 57 2.28 21.12 -7.98
CA PHE A 57 3.56 21.82 -7.83
C PHE A 57 4.36 21.23 -6.67
N LEU A 58 5.67 21.49 -6.65
CA LEU A 58 6.45 21.31 -5.43
C LEU A 58 6.04 22.34 -4.37
N SER A 59 6.21 21.98 -3.10
CA SER A 59 6.02 22.94 -2.01
C SER A 59 6.98 24.12 -2.16
N ARG A 60 6.58 25.29 -1.66
CA ARG A 60 7.40 26.52 -1.70
C ARG A 60 8.77 26.37 -1.05
N GLU A 61 8.89 25.45 -0.10
CA GLU A 61 10.16 25.13 0.57
C GLU A 61 11.10 24.31 -0.34
N GLN A 62 10.53 23.38 -1.12
CA GLN A 62 11.32 22.46 -1.94
C GLN A 62 11.56 22.98 -3.37
N ALA A 63 10.70 23.87 -3.87
CA ALA A 63 10.76 24.37 -5.24
C ALA A 63 12.04 25.16 -5.55
N PRO A 64 12.53 26.09 -4.69
CA PRO A 64 13.81 26.79 -4.91
C PRO A 64 14.98 25.82 -4.98
N ARG A 65 15.05 24.86 -4.05
CA ARG A 65 16.10 23.83 -4.02
C ARG A 65 16.13 23.00 -5.30
N MET A 66 14.97 22.59 -5.82
CA MET A 66 14.88 21.86 -7.09
C MET A 66 15.31 22.74 -8.28
N LYS A 67 14.86 24.00 -8.31
CA LYS A 67 15.20 24.95 -9.37
C LYS A 67 16.69 25.26 -9.43
N GLU A 68 17.32 25.51 -8.28
CA GLU A 68 18.77 25.70 -8.16
C GLU A 68 19.53 24.46 -8.61
N ALA A 69 19.10 23.28 -8.18
CA ALA A 69 19.77 22.04 -8.51
C ALA A 69 19.67 21.75 -10.04
N LEU A 70 18.53 22.01 -10.68
CA LEU A 70 18.37 21.95 -12.14
C LEU A 70 19.28 22.95 -12.87
N ALA A 71 19.36 24.19 -12.38
CA ALA A 71 20.21 25.24 -12.95
C ALA A 71 21.70 24.88 -12.83
N ALA A 72 22.13 24.30 -11.71
CA ALA A 72 23.51 23.88 -11.46
C ALA A 72 24.01 22.83 -12.48
N VAL A 73 23.09 22.02 -13.03
CA VAL A 73 23.39 21.04 -14.08
C VAL A 73 22.87 21.44 -15.47
N SER A 74 22.41 22.68 -15.62
CA SER A 74 21.85 23.23 -16.87
C SER A 74 20.73 22.39 -17.49
N LEU A 75 19.89 21.75 -16.67
CA LEU A 75 18.72 20.98 -17.11
C LEU A 75 17.46 21.84 -17.07
N ALA A 76 16.65 21.79 -18.14
CA ALA A 76 15.35 22.44 -18.20
C ALA A 76 14.25 21.70 -17.41
N SER A 77 14.45 20.39 -17.17
CA SER A 77 13.54 19.54 -16.40
C SER A 77 14.26 18.29 -15.89
N ALA A 78 13.72 17.66 -14.85
CA ALA A 78 14.19 16.35 -14.36
C ALA A 78 13.03 15.34 -14.30
N THR A 79 13.34 14.07 -14.48
CA THR A 79 12.37 12.97 -14.31
C THR A 79 12.65 12.20 -13.03
N CYS A 80 11.60 11.79 -12.33
CA CYS A 80 11.71 10.94 -11.14
C CYS A 80 10.54 9.96 -11.04
N GLY A 81 10.69 8.91 -10.23
CA GLY A 81 9.57 8.04 -9.88
C GLY A 81 8.52 8.80 -9.06
N ALA A 82 7.26 8.50 -9.29
CA ALA A 82 6.14 9.04 -8.55
C ALA A 82 5.13 7.94 -8.18
N ARG A 83 4.40 8.16 -7.09
CA ARG A 83 3.32 7.30 -6.65
C ARG A 83 2.07 8.12 -6.46
N ILE A 84 1.00 7.73 -7.14
CA ILE A 84 -0.35 8.25 -6.96
C ILE A 84 -1.05 7.34 -5.95
N ASN A 85 -1.69 7.92 -4.94
CA ASN A 85 -2.48 7.22 -3.93
C ASN A 85 -3.82 7.94 -3.67
N GLY A 86 -4.76 7.30 -2.98
CA GLY A 86 -6.04 7.92 -2.63
C GLY A 86 -7.12 7.69 -3.69
N GLY A 87 -8.02 8.63 -3.91
CA GLY A 87 -9.11 8.46 -4.89
C GLY A 87 -10.15 7.42 -4.47
N TRP A 88 -10.38 7.27 -3.16
CA TRP A 88 -11.39 6.36 -2.67
C TRP A 88 -12.77 7.02 -2.65
N ARG A 89 -13.83 6.28 -2.92
CA ARG A 89 -15.22 6.75 -2.84
C ARG A 89 -16.10 5.65 -2.31
N THR A 90 -16.55 5.75 -1.06
CA THR A 90 -17.43 4.73 -0.45
C THR A 90 -18.90 5.00 -0.75
N ASN A 91 -19.28 6.27 -0.89
CA ASN A 91 -20.61 6.72 -1.32
C ASN A 91 -20.52 8.16 -1.90
N GLN A 92 -21.66 8.77 -2.23
CA GLN A 92 -21.69 10.11 -2.84
C GLN A 92 -21.22 11.27 -1.94
N TYR A 93 -21.09 11.06 -0.64
CA TYR A 93 -20.68 12.05 0.37
C TYR A 93 -19.37 11.69 1.10
N ASP A 94 -18.80 10.52 0.81
CA ASP A 94 -17.61 9.99 1.49
C ASP A 94 -16.58 9.57 0.42
N GLU A 95 -15.78 10.54 0.00
CA GLU A 95 -14.69 10.39 -0.97
C GLU A 95 -13.41 11.08 -0.51
N GLY A 96 -12.26 10.53 -0.90
CA GLY A 96 -10.95 11.10 -0.66
C GLY A 96 -10.23 11.38 -1.97
N HIS A 97 -9.58 12.53 -2.03
CA HIS A 97 -8.80 12.95 -3.20
C HIS A 97 -7.61 12.04 -3.49
N PHE A 98 -7.16 12.07 -4.74
CA PHE A 98 -5.88 11.52 -5.14
C PHE A 98 -4.75 12.44 -4.67
N GLY A 99 -3.71 11.84 -4.09
CA GLY A 99 -2.43 12.47 -3.77
C GLY A 99 -1.30 11.90 -4.62
N VAL A 100 -0.19 12.62 -4.67
CA VAL A 100 1.00 12.34 -5.47
C VAL A 100 2.25 12.51 -4.60
N ARG A 101 3.10 11.50 -4.59
CA ARG A 101 4.39 11.51 -3.89
C ARG A 101 5.53 11.25 -4.85
N LEU A 102 6.60 12.03 -4.72
CA LEU A 102 7.79 11.94 -5.56
C LEU A 102 8.90 11.17 -4.85
N ALA A 103 9.59 10.30 -5.59
CA ALA A 103 10.76 9.53 -5.17
C ALA A 103 12.05 10.39 -5.16
N VAL A 104 11.93 11.61 -4.62
CA VAL A 104 13.02 12.57 -4.46
C VAL A 104 13.16 12.86 -2.95
N PRO A 105 14.38 12.87 -2.39
CA PRO A 105 14.58 13.05 -0.95
C PRO A 105 14.22 14.48 -0.51
N GLY A 106 13.38 14.59 0.53
CA GLY A 106 12.93 15.86 1.10
C GLY A 106 14.04 16.72 1.74
N TRP A 107 15.23 16.14 1.96
CA TRP A 107 16.41 16.79 2.51
C TRP A 107 17.70 16.36 1.78
N GLY A 108 18.83 17.06 1.99
CA GLY A 108 20.16 16.66 1.50
C GLY A 108 20.51 17.10 0.06
N PRO A 109 21.55 16.54 -0.57
CA PRO A 109 21.87 16.82 -1.97
C PRO A 109 20.84 16.20 -2.92
N LEU A 110 20.45 16.93 -3.96
CA LEU A 110 19.67 16.41 -5.10
C LEU A 110 20.67 15.94 -6.17
N ASP A 111 20.54 14.69 -6.61
CA ASP A 111 21.34 14.14 -7.70
C ASP A 111 20.41 13.79 -8.87
N PHE A 112 20.72 14.31 -10.05
CA PHE A 112 19.97 14.10 -11.29
C PHE A 112 20.64 13.09 -12.23
N GLY A 113 21.69 12.39 -11.78
CA GLY A 113 22.32 11.32 -12.56
C GLY A 113 23.39 11.81 -13.55
N ASN A 114 24.04 12.95 -13.29
CA ASN A 114 25.09 13.52 -14.16
C ASN A 114 26.46 12.80 -14.07
N GLY A 115 26.50 11.48 -13.90
CA GLY A 115 27.70 10.69 -14.20
C GLY A 115 28.78 10.60 -13.11
N ARG A 116 28.43 10.72 -11.82
CA ARG A 116 29.24 10.10 -10.75
C ARG A 116 28.46 8.94 -10.16
N THR A 117 28.77 7.76 -10.70
CA THR A 117 28.19 6.44 -10.43
C THR A 117 26.83 6.17 -11.08
N HIS A 118 26.84 5.11 -11.87
CA HIS A 118 25.84 4.68 -12.83
C HIS A 118 24.95 3.62 -12.21
N GLY A 119 23.68 3.58 -12.63
CA GLY A 119 22.93 2.33 -12.73
C GLY A 119 22.22 1.85 -11.47
N GLU A 120 21.03 2.38 -11.22
CA GLU A 120 19.82 1.58 -11.12
C GLU A 120 18.64 2.52 -11.00
N GLN A 121 17.59 2.24 -11.76
CA GLN A 121 16.27 2.78 -11.50
C GLN A 121 16.00 2.53 -10.01
N ARG A 122 15.96 3.58 -9.19
CA ARG A 122 15.54 3.46 -7.80
C ARG A 122 14.04 3.18 -7.80
N ALA A 123 13.68 1.94 -8.14
CA ALA A 123 12.49 1.30 -7.62
C ALA A 123 12.50 1.54 -6.11
N TRP A 124 11.34 1.86 -5.54
CA TRP A 124 11.17 1.85 -4.10
C TRP A 124 11.87 0.63 -3.53
N PRO A 125 12.69 0.74 -2.45
CA PRO A 125 13.23 -0.44 -1.82
C PRO A 125 12.04 -1.35 -1.58
N LYS A 126 11.99 -2.49 -2.29
CA LYS A 126 10.92 -3.46 -2.11
C LYS A 126 11.02 -3.78 -0.63
N LYS A 127 10.06 -3.32 0.16
CA LYS A 127 10.04 -3.53 1.60
C LYS A 127 10.21 -5.02 1.75
N GLU A 128 11.38 -5.44 2.23
CA GLU A 128 11.80 -6.83 2.18
C GLU A 128 10.75 -7.59 2.98
N ARG A 129 9.88 -8.31 2.26
CA ARG A 129 8.79 -9.03 2.90
C ARG A 129 9.49 -10.14 3.64
N ARG A 130 9.44 -10.12 4.97
CA ARG A 130 9.92 -11.24 5.78
C ARG A 130 9.41 -12.52 5.13
N PRO A 131 10.29 -13.50 4.86
CA PRO A 131 9.86 -14.76 4.29
C PRO A 131 8.77 -15.31 5.19
N ARG A 132 7.71 -15.79 4.56
CA ARG A 132 6.58 -16.31 5.30
C ARG A 132 7.03 -17.56 6.07
N PRO A 133 6.58 -17.75 7.33
CA PRO A 133 6.83 -18.99 8.05
C PRO A 133 6.44 -20.20 7.22
N GLU A 134 7.34 -21.18 7.15
CA GLU A 134 7.07 -22.47 6.52
C GLU A 134 6.22 -23.32 7.45
N SER A 135 5.29 -24.06 6.87
CA SER A 135 4.45 -25.02 7.60
C SER A 135 5.31 -26.22 7.99
N SER A 136 5.13 -26.76 9.20
CA SER A 136 5.79 -28.00 9.63
C SER A 136 5.43 -29.21 8.75
N GLY A 137 4.26 -29.18 8.10
CA GLY A 137 3.75 -30.27 7.27
C GLY A 137 2.98 -31.35 8.05
N ASP A 138 2.83 -31.17 9.36
CA ASP A 138 2.10 -32.06 10.29
C ASP A 138 1.40 -31.25 11.39
N GLY A 139 0.59 -31.90 12.23
CA GLY A 139 -0.07 -31.26 13.36
C GLY A 139 -1.54 -30.87 13.14
N PRO A 140 -2.17 -30.26 14.15
CA PRO A 140 -3.63 -30.08 14.22
C PRO A 140 -4.20 -29.11 13.18
N LEU A 141 -3.35 -28.29 12.55
CA LEU A 141 -3.76 -27.33 11.53
C LEU A 141 -3.37 -27.77 10.11
N LEU A 142 -2.96 -29.02 9.93
CA LEU A 142 -2.62 -29.57 8.62
C LEU A 142 -3.79 -29.36 7.63
N GLY A 143 -3.48 -28.81 6.46
CA GLY A 143 -4.44 -28.52 5.41
C GLY A 143 -5.15 -27.16 5.55
N ARG A 144 -5.07 -26.49 6.71
CA ARG A 144 -5.61 -25.13 6.88
C ARG A 144 -4.73 -24.11 6.18
N ARG A 145 -5.37 -23.15 5.49
CA ARG A 145 -4.71 -22.11 4.70
C ARG A 145 -5.15 -20.76 5.24
N ILE A 146 -4.27 -20.15 6.03
CA ILE A 146 -4.62 -19.07 6.94
C ILE A 146 -4.10 -17.73 6.43
N ALA A 147 -5.02 -16.80 6.20
CA ALA A 147 -4.71 -15.39 5.94
C ALA A 147 -4.79 -14.60 7.24
N PHE A 148 -4.00 -13.53 7.34
CA PHE A 148 -4.03 -12.64 8.49
C PHE A 148 -4.37 -11.21 8.11
N MET A 149 -4.99 -10.51 9.05
CA MET A 149 -5.16 -9.07 9.05
C MET A 149 -4.62 -8.50 10.36
N GLY A 150 -3.82 -7.44 10.28
CA GLY A 150 -3.24 -6.81 11.47
C GLY A 150 -2.05 -7.55 12.10
N ALA A 151 -1.55 -8.64 11.48
CA ALA A 151 -0.50 -9.48 12.08
C ALA A 151 0.91 -8.87 12.19
N GLY A 152 1.12 -7.62 11.76
CA GLY A 152 2.35 -6.82 11.92
C GLY A 152 3.63 -7.60 12.32
N GLN A 153 3.97 -7.54 13.61
CA GLN A 153 5.07 -8.29 14.23
C GLN A 153 4.58 -9.43 15.15
N SER A 154 3.32 -9.83 15.02
CA SER A 154 2.74 -10.89 15.86
C SER A 154 3.51 -12.20 15.67
N PRO A 155 3.77 -12.96 16.74
CA PRO A 155 4.37 -14.31 16.66
C PRO A 155 3.38 -15.35 16.13
N LEU A 156 2.07 -15.06 16.14
CA LEU A 156 1.00 -16.00 15.80
C LEU A 156 1.17 -16.69 14.43
N PRO A 157 1.59 -16.03 13.34
CA PRO A 157 1.81 -16.71 12.07
C PRO A 157 2.86 -17.82 12.14
N ALA A 158 3.92 -17.64 12.94
CA ALA A 158 4.95 -18.66 13.14
C ALA A 158 4.44 -19.78 14.05
N GLU A 159 3.71 -19.45 15.13
CA GLU A 159 3.05 -20.43 16.00
C GLU A 159 2.13 -21.36 15.21
N LEU A 160 1.22 -20.81 14.40
CA LEU A 160 0.28 -21.62 13.62
C LEU A 160 0.97 -22.43 12.51
N ALA A 161 2.05 -21.90 11.92
CA ALA A 161 2.81 -22.63 10.93
C ALA A 161 3.51 -23.86 11.52
N ALA A 162 4.01 -23.75 12.75
CA ALA A 162 4.58 -24.87 13.50
C ALA A 162 3.53 -25.94 13.90
N LEU A 163 2.25 -25.57 13.93
CA LEU A 163 1.12 -26.49 14.12
C LEU A 163 0.56 -27.07 12.81
N GLY A 164 1.25 -26.86 11.69
CA GLY A 164 0.86 -27.42 10.38
C GLY A 164 0.07 -26.50 9.47
N ALA A 165 -0.22 -25.27 9.87
CA ALA A 165 -0.97 -24.35 9.03
C ALA A 165 -0.11 -23.81 7.88
N LYS A 166 -0.70 -23.69 6.69
CA LYS A 166 -0.07 -22.96 5.58
C LYS A 166 -0.47 -21.49 5.61
N ILE A 167 0.47 -20.62 5.90
CA ILE A 167 0.20 -19.18 5.90
C ILE A 167 0.05 -18.68 4.44
N VAL A 168 -0.95 -17.83 4.17
CA VAL A 168 -1.22 -17.27 2.82
C VAL A 168 -1.10 -15.74 2.79
N ALA A 169 -0.91 -15.15 1.61
CA ALA A 169 -0.63 -13.72 1.46
C ALA A 169 -1.85 -12.82 1.69
N GLY A 170 -3.02 -13.42 1.64
CA GLY A 170 -4.32 -12.79 1.66
C GLY A 170 -5.36 -13.85 1.37
N VAL A 171 -6.61 -13.41 1.34
CA VAL A 171 -7.75 -14.28 1.05
C VAL A 171 -7.76 -14.60 -0.45
N GLY A 172 -7.77 -15.89 -0.77
CA GLY A 172 -7.94 -16.41 -2.13
C GLY A 172 -8.80 -17.66 -2.12
N LYS A 173 -8.94 -18.31 -3.29
CA LYS A 173 -9.87 -19.44 -3.52
C LYS A 173 -9.67 -20.64 -2.60
N THR A 174 -8.46 -20.81 -2.07
CA THR A 174 -8.10 -21.94 -1.21
C THR A 174 -8.04 -21.57 0.27
N THR A 175 -8.28 -20.30 0.62
CA THR A 175 -8.15 -19.83 2.00
C THR A 175 -9.29 -20.40 2.83
N THR A 176 -8.96 -21.02 3.95
CA THR A 176 -9.93 -21.63 4.88
C THR A 176 -10.24 -20.71 6.04
N ASP A 177 -9.28 -19.85 6.42
CA ASP A 177 -9.40 -19.02 7.61
C ASP A 177 -8.81 -17.63 7.38
N LEU A 178 -9.53 -16.60 7.82
CA LEU A 178 -9.03 -15.25 8.04
C LEU A 178 -8.98 -14.98 9.54
N ILE A 179 -7.81 -14.65 10.06
CA ILE A 179 -7.62 -14.25 11.46
C ILE A 179 -7.39 -12.75 11.53
N VAL A 180 -8.21 -12.06 12.33
CA VAL A 180 -8.07 -10.63 12.65
C VAL A 180 -7.28 -10.52 13.96
N VAL A 181 -6.01 -10.13 13.85
CA VAL A 181 -5.11 -9.96 15.01
C VAL A 181 -5.44 -8.67 15.74
N GLY A 182 -5.59 -8.75 17.07
CA GLY A 182 -5.92 -7.60 17.92
C GLY A 182 -7.35 -7.08 17.75
N GLY A 183 -8.26 -7.86 17.18
CA GLY A 183 -9.68 -7.54 17.08
C GLY A 183 -10.55 -8.74 17.39
N GLU A 184 -11.67 -8.51 18.07
CA GLU A 184 -12.67 -9.54 18.38
C GLU A 184 -14.01 -9.20 17.71
N PRO A 185 -14.83 -10.20 17.36
CA PRO A 185 -16.20 -9.96 16.94
C PRO A 185 -17.04 -9.34 18.09
N PRO A 186 -17.92 -8.37 17.81
CA PRO A 186 -18.14 -7.72 16.51
C PRO A 186 -16.98 -6.79 16.12
N PHE A 187 -16.37 -7.03 14.96
CA PHE A 187 -15.23 -6.24 14.50
C PHE A 187 -15.58 -4.77 14.22
N THR A 188 -14.60 -3.87 14.39
CA THR A 188 -14.76 -2.44 14.12
C THR A 188 -15.12 -2.15 12.65
N ILE A 189 -15.70 -0.97 12.39
CA ILE A 189 -16.01 -0.51 11.03
C ILE A 189 -14.74 -0.47 10.16
N GLY A 190 -13.59 -0.06 10.71
CA GLY A 190 -12.31 -0.03 10.01
C GLY A 190 -11.87 -1.43 9.55
N THR A 191 -11.97 -2.42 10.43
CA THR A 191 -11.72 -3.83 10.10
C THR A 191 -12.66 -4.31 9.00
N ARG A 192 -13.97 -4.07 9.14
CA ARG A 192 -14.99 -4.54 8.19
C ARG A 192 -14.89 -3.91 6.81
N ARG A 193 -14.34 -2.69 6.70
CA ARG A 193 -14.11 -1.99 5.42
C ARG A 193 -12.79 -2.36 4.74
N SER A 194 -11.90 -3.08 5.42
CA SER A 194 -10.61 -3.47 4.85
C SER A 194 -10.76 -4.47 3.70
N ARG A 195 -9.88 -4.38 2.70
CA ARG A 195 -9.91 -5.27 1.52
C ARG A 195 -9.84 -6.75 1.90
N THR A 196 -9.05 -7.09 2.92
CA THR A 196 -8.89 -8.47 3.37
C THR A 196 -10.18 -8.99 4.03
N TYR A 197 -10.89 -8.16 4.81
CA TYR A 197 -12.16 -8.55 5.42
C TYR A 197 -13.23 -8.77 4.37
N VAL A 198 -13.37 -7.78 3.47
CA VAL A 198 -14.37 -7.82 2.40
C VAL A 198 -14.15 -9.03 1.49
N ALA A 199 -12.90 -9.32 1.11
CA ALA A 199 -12.60 -10.51 0.31
C ALA A 199 -12.96 -11.82 1.01
N ALA A 200 -12.88 -11.90 2.34
CA ALA A 200 -13.33 -13.07 3.08
C ALA A 200 -14.86 -13.19 3.12
N ILE A 201 -15.56 -12.07 3.27
CA ILE A 201 -17.03 -12.04 3.22
C ILE A 201 -17.52 -12.45 1.83
N GLU A 202 -16.98 -11.84 0.77
CA GLU A 202 -17.33 -12.18 -0.62
C GLU A 202 -17.05 -13.65 -0.94
N ALA A 203 -15.92 -14.18 -0.46
CA ALA A 203 -15.60 -15.60 -0.58
C ALA A 203 -16.65 -16.46 0.13
N ALA A 204 -17.01 -16.14 1.38
CA ALA A 204 -18.04 -16.87 2.12
C ALA A 204 -19.42 -16.81 1.43
N GLU A 205 -19.83 -15.63 0.96
CA GLU A 205 -21.08 -15.41 0.22
C GLU A 205 -21.12 -16.19 -1.10
N SER A 206 -19.96 -16.37 -1.74
CA SER A 206 -19.81 -17.22 -2.93
C SER A 206 -19.83 -18.72 -2.64
N GLY A 207 -20.03 -19.13 -1.38
CA GLY A 207 -20.07 -20.52 -0.94
C GLY A 207 -18.69 -21.14 -0.65
N GLN A 208 -17.61 -20.35 -0.64
CA GLN A 208 -16.31 -20.84 -0.20
C GLN A 208 -16.35 -21.14 1.30
N ALA A 209 -15.76 -22.28 1.70
CA ALA A 209 -15.63 -22.68 3.10
C ALA A 209 -14.53 -21.88 3.83
N ILE A 210 -14.71 -20.56 3.93
CA ILE A 210 -13.83 -19.66 4.67
C ILE A 210 -14.51 -19.20 5.97
N ARG A 211 -13.76 -19.19 7.08
CA ARG A 211 -14.20 -18.65 8.37
C ARG A 211 -13.39 -17.42 8.76
N ILE A 212 -14.02 -16.48 9.44
CA ILE A 212 -13.39 -15.24 9.92
C ILE A 212 -13.39 -15.30 11.44
N TRP A 213 -12.22 -15.08 12.05
CA TRP A 213 -12.00 -15.29 13.48
C TRP A 213 -11.37 -14.05 14.14
N GLY A 214 -11.73 -13.82 15.40
CA GLY A 214 -10.86 -13.08 16.33
C GLY A 214 -9.63 -13.94 16.70
N GLU A 215 -8.55 -13.31 17.14
CA GLU A 215 -7.35 -14.05 17.57
C GLU A 215 -7.66 -14.98 18.76
N ASP A 216 -8.34 -14.49 19.79
CA ASP A 216 -8.60 -15.28 20.99
C ASP A 216 -9.63 -16.38 20.72
N GLU A 217 -10.64 -16.07 19.92
CA GLU A 217 -11.62 -17.03 19.43
C GLU A 217 -10.96 -18.18 18.66
N PHE A 218 -10.03 -17.85 17.76
CA PHE A 218 -9.29 -18.85 17.00
C PHE A 218 -8.42 -19.73 17.91
N ARG A 219 -7.67 -19.13 18.84
CA ARG A 219 -6.85 -19.89 19.81
C ARG A 219 -7.70 -20.88 20.62
N LYS A 220 -8.88 -20.45 21.09
CA LYS A 220 -9.82 -21.34 21.80
C LYS A 220 -10.29 -22.49 20.91
N SER A 221 -10.56 -22.23 19.63
CA SER A 221 -10.99 -23.28 18.69
C SER A 221 -9.95 -24.38 18.49
N ILE A 222 -8.66 -24.05 18.57
CA ILE A 222 -7.55 -25.01 18.46
C ILE A 222 -7.45 -25.83 19.75
N ALA A 223 -7.45 -25.17 20.91
CA ALA A 223 -7.36 -25.85 22.20
C ALA A 223 -8.49 -26.87 22.41
N SER A 224 -9.71 -26.56 21.93
CA SER A 224 -10.84 -27.50 21.97
C SER A 224 -10.71 -28.67 20.99
N ALA A 225 -9.94 -28.51 19.90
CA ALA A 225 -9.72 -29.59 18.92
C ALA A 225 -8.64 -30.59 19.38
N GLU A 226 -7.64 -30.15 20.14
CA GLU A 226 -6.57 -31.02 20.65
C GLU A 226 -7.03 -31.92 21.82
N GLY A 227 -8.02 -31.47 22.61
CA GLY A 227 -8.57 -32.23 23.74
C GLY A 227 -9.52 -33.38 23.38
N GLY A 228 -9.75 -33.66 22.08
CA GLY A 228 -10.68 -34.68 21.60
C GLY A 228 -10.06 -36.01 21.17
N THR A 229 -8.73 -36.15 21.28
CA THR A 229 -7.98 -37.30 20.71
C THR A 229 -7.52 -38.36 21.73
N ASP A 230 -8.19 -38.45 22.88
CA ASP A 230 -7.89 -39.48 23.88
C ASP A 230 -9.18 -40.15 24.42
N THR A 231 -9.86 -40.94 23.57
CA THR A 231 -10.69 -42.07 23.99
C THR A 231 -11.00 -42.98 22.78
N ALA A 232 -10.23 -44.06 22.60
CA ALA A 232 -10.66 -45.40 22.15
C ALA A 232 -9.45 -46.31 21.96
#